data_AF-A0A7Y4INV6-F1
#
_entry.id   AF-A0A7Y4INV6-F1
#
_cell.length_a   1.000
_cell.length_b   1.000
_cell.length_c   1.000
_cell.angle_alpha   90.00
_cell.angle_beta   90.00
_cell.angle_gamma   90.00
#
_symmetry.space_group_name_H-M   'P 1'
#
loop_
_entity.id
_entity.type
_entity.pdbx_description
1 polymer ?
#
loop_
_entity_poly.entity_id
_entity_poly.type
_entity_poly.pdbx_seq_one_letter_code
_entity_poly.pdbx_strand_id
1 'polypeptide(L)'
;MRRSLALLLMLLLPLPGFALNGGLGEPPVDVDRRTPMATAAGFLDAAHARDAARAPHYLSLSHLPPEQQAEEGLRLARRLVFVMDRMLWLDYSNISQKPEGDPADPVYDSLGQIPLPRGAVDIRLQRMARPEGAVWVFSEDTVRAIDTLFAVYGSPVLEKLPPLLFVRPVWVLELWQWLGLGVLLVAAWLAGRLVEAVALRVGSRATGITQSG
;
A
#
# COMPACT_ATOMS: atom_id res chain seq x y z
N MET A 1 37.32 24.03 -43.06
CA MET A 1 35.86 24.21 -42.84
C MET A 1 35.26 22.97 -42.16
N ARG A 2 35.69 22.66 -40.93
CA ARG A 2 35.31 21.43 -40.19
C ARG A 2 35.07 21.78 -38.71
N ARG A 3 34.06 22.61 -38.40
CA ARG A 3 33.72 22.94 -36.99
C ARG A 3 32.23 23.11 -36.72
N SER A 4 31.34 22.80 -37.66
CA SER A 4 29.90 23.14 -37.50
C SER A 4 28.97 21.94 -37.35
N LEU A 5 29.48 20.70 -37.20
CA LEU A 5 28.62 19.50 -37.17
C LEU A 5 28.40 18.88 -35.78
N ALA A 6 29.04 19.40 -34.72
CA ALA A 6 28.94 18.82 -33.37
C ALA A 6 27.83 19.44 -32.50
N LEU A 7 27.27 20.58 -32.89
CA LEU A 7 26.29 21.32 -32.08
C LEU A 7 24.83 21.00 -32.41
N LEU A 8 24.55 20.27 -33.50
CA LEU A 8 23.17 19.93 -33.87
C LEU A 8 22.71 18.56 -33.37
N LEU A 9 23.60 17.76 -32.75
CA LEU A 9 23.30 16.41 -32.27
C LEU A 9 23.23 16.33 -30.73
N MET A 10 23.03 17.46 -30.05
CA MET A 10 22.91 17.54 -28.60
C MET A 10 21.55 18.10 -28.14
N LEU A 11 20.53 18.06 -29.01
CA LEU A 11 19.19 18.59 -28.76
C LEU A 11 18.08 17.54 -28.90
N LEU A 12 18.42 16.26 -28.68
CA LEU A 12 17.50 15.12 -28.68
C LEU A 12 17.68 14.24 -27.43
N LEU A 13 18.29 14.77 -26.38
CA LEU A 13 18.15 14.16 -25.05
C LEU A 13 16.75 14.56 -24.55
N PRO A 14 15.83 13.61 -24.33
CA PRO A 14 14.56 13.93 -23.68
C PRO A 14 14.90 14.57 -22.34
N LEU A 15 14.45 15.81 -22.15
CA LEU A 15 14.63 16.50 -20.87
C LEU A 15 14.04 15.57 -19.78
N PRO A 16 14.80 15.20 -18.74
CA PRO A 16 14.36 14.24 -17.72
C PRO A 16 13.17 14.73 -16.87
N GLY A 17 12.54 15.86 -17.22
CA GLY A 17 11.37 16.42 -16.58
C GLY A 17 10.02 16.03 -17.18
N PHE A 18 9.94 15.16 -18.19
CA PHE A 18 8.67 14.77 -18.84
C PHE A 18 8.24 13.32 -18.61
N ALA A 19 9.09 12.47 -18.05
CA ALA A 19 8.74 11.08 -17.77
C ALA A 19 8.19 10.96 -16.34
N LEU A 20 6.86 10.79 -16.23
CA LEU A 20 6.22 10.40 -14.97
C LEU A 20 6.90 9.13 -14.43
N ASN A 21 7.49 9.24 -13.25
CA ASN A 21 8.22 8.16 -12.56
C ASN A 21 9.35 7.53 -13.41
N GLY A 22 10.25 8.34 -13.97
CA GLY A 22 11.35 7.85 -14.82
C GLY A 22 12.24 6.76 -14.20
N GLY A 23 12.28 6.66 -12.86
CA GLY A 23 13.01 5.63 -12.13
C GLY A 23 12.37 4.23 -12.18
N LEU A 24 11.12 4.12 -12.60
CA LEU A 24 10.42 2.84 -12.75
C LEU A 24 10.57 2.23 -14.15
N GLY A 25 10.99 3.02 -15.14
CA GLY A 25 10.94 2.62 -16.55
C GLY A 25 9.50 2.59 -17.11
N GLU A 26 9.33 1.88 -18.22
CA GLU A 26 8.02 1.73 -18.86
C GLU A 26 7.07 0.89 -18.00
N PRO A 27 5.80 1.30 -17.83
CA PRO A 27 4.83 0.51 -17.10
C PRO A 27 4.55 -0.84 -17.79
N PRO A 28 4.34 -1.92 -17.03
CA PRO A 28 3.83 -3.17 -17.57
C PRO A 28 2.52 -3.00 -18.34
N VAL A 29 2.26 -3.87 -19.32
CA VAL A 29 1.11 -3.79 -20.24
C VAL A 29 -0.23 -3.87 -19.51
N ASP A 30 -0.28 -4.51 -18.35
CA ASP A 30 -1.47 -4.69 -17.53
C ASP A 30 -1.73 -3.53 -16.55
N VAL A 31 -0.88 -2.50 -16.51
CA VAL A 31 -1.12 -1.27 -15.73
C VAL A 31 -2.07 -0.34 -16.49
N ASP A 32 -3.36 -0.44 -16.18
CA ASP A 32 -4.38 0.47 -16.72
C ASP A 32 -4.55 1.73 -15.85
N ARG A 33 -4.26 2.89 -16.44
CA ARG A 33 -4.37 4.21 -15.80
C ARG A 33 -5.17 5.20 -16.65
N ARG A 34 -6.02 4.70 -17.56
CA ARG A 34 -6.73 5.55 -18.53
C ARG A 34 -7.90 6.31 -17.91
N THR A 35 -8.49 5.79 -16.84
CA THR A 35 -9.61 6.41 -16.11
C THR A 35 -9.33 6.40 -14.60
N PRO A 36 -9.97 7.30 -13.82
CA PRO A 36 -9.89 7.26 -12.37
C PRO A 36 -10.30 5.90 -11.79
N MET A 37 -11.41 5.33 -12.27
CA MET A 37 -11.88 4.01 -11.86
C MET A 37 -10.85 2.91 -12.12
N ALA A 38 -10.30 2.83 -13.34
CA ALA A 38 -9.31 1.80 -13.69
C ALA A 38 -8.04 1.93 -12.85
N THR A 39 -7.62 3.18 -12.58
CA THR A 39 -6.45 3.49 -11.74
C THR A 39 -6.66 3.06 -10.30
N ALA A 40 -7.81 3.39 -9.70
CA ALA A 40 -8.14 3.01 -8.33
C ALA A 40 -8.21 1.48 -8.20
N ALA A 41 -8.94 0.80 -9.09
CA ALA A 41 -9.08 -0.65 -9.08
C ALA A 41 -7.74 -1.38 -9.29
N GLY A 42 -6.96 -0.95 -10.29
CA GLY A 42 -5.66 -1.53 -10.60
C GLY A 42 -4.63 -1.31 -9.49
N PHE A 43 -4.66 -0.15 -8.84
CA PHE A 43 -3.84 0.11 -7.66
C PHE A 43 -4.18 -0.83 -6.51
N LEU A 44 -5.46 -0.98 -6.16
CA LEU A 44 -5.88 -1.85 -5.07
C LEU A 44 -5.43 -3.30 -5.32
N ASP A 45 -5.67 -3.81 -6.53
CA ASP A 45 -5.21 -5.15 -6.94
C ASP A 45 -3.68 -5.29 -6.81
N ALA A 46 -2.92 -4.37 -7.40
CA ALA A 46 -1.47 -4.42 -7.37
C ALA A 46 -0.89 -4.25 -5.97
N ALA A 47 -1.45 -3.37 -5.16
CA ALA A 47 -0.98 -3.06 -3.81
C ALA A 47 -1.32 -4.20 -2.82
N HIS A 48 -2.51 -4.79 -2.90
CA HIS A 48 -2.87 -5.98 -2.14
C HIS A 48 -2.00 -7.18 -2.51
N ALA A 49 -1.70 -7.34 -3.80
CA ALA A 49 -0.77 -8.37 -4.29
C ALA A 49 0.70 -8.08 -3.97
N ARG A 50 1.03 -6.89 -3.43
CA ARG A 50 2.40 -6.41 -3.18
C ARG A 50 3.27 -6.48 -4.43
N ASP A 51 2.67 -6.20 -5.58
CA ASP A 51 3.32 -6.29 -6.88
C ASP A 51 4.30 -5.14 -7.07
N ALA A 52 5.59 -5.45 -6.92
CA ALA A 52 6.69 -4.50 -7.08
C ALA A 52 6.79 -3.91 -8.50
N ALA A 53 6.32 -4.64 -9.52
CA ALA A 53 6.38 -4.20 -10.90
C ALA A 53 5.21 -3.30 -11.29
N ARG A 54 4.05 -3.42 -10.61
CA ARG A 54 2.83 -2.68 -10.98
C ARG A 54 2.48 -1.56 -10.00
N ALA A 55 2.48 -1.85 -8.71
CA ALA A 55 1.94 -0.95 -7.69
C ALA A 55 2.57 0.46 -7.71
N PRO A 56 3.91 0.62 -7.86
CA PRO A 56 4.53 1.94 -7.91
C PRO A 56 4.06 2.82 -9.07
N HIS A 57 3.63 2.25 -10.21
CA HIS A 57 3.22 3.03 -11.39
C HIS A 57 1.89 3.78 -11.20
N TYR A 58 1.11 3.41 -10.20
CA TYR A 58 -0.13 4.09 -9.84
C TYR A 58 0.08 5.34 -8.98
N LEU A 59 1.28 5.55 -8.44
CA LEU A 59 1.59 6.68 -7.55
C LEU A 59 2.33 7.79 -8.30
N SER A 60 2.09 9.05 -7.98
CA SER A 60 2.98 10.14 -8.40
C SER A 60 4.23 10.19 -7.51
N LEU A 61 5.34 9.67 -8.02
CA LEU A 61 6.63 9.58 -7.31
C LEU A 61 7.63 10.65 -7.76
N SER A 62 7.17 11.67 -8.48
CA SER A 62 8.00 12.74 -9.06
C SER A 62 8.85 13.50 -8.04
N HIS A 63 8.46 13.48 -6.76
CA HIS A 63 9.22 14.09 -5.67
C HIS A 63 10.39 13.26 -5.15
N LEU A 64 10.50 11.99 -5.55
CA LEU A 64 11.57 11.09 -5.14
C LEU A 64 12.64 11.03 -6.23
N PRO A 65 13.93 10.90 -5.85
CA PRO A 65 15.00 10.60 -6.80
C PRO A 65 14.68 9.31 -7.59
N PRO A 66 14.95 9.26 -8.91
CA PRO A 66 14.62 8.11 -9.76
C PRO A 66 15.11 6.76 -9.19
N GLU A 67 16.33 6.73 -8.65
CA GLU A 67 16.93 5.53 -8.07
C GLU A 67 16.18 4.98 -6.84
N GLN A 68 15.35 5.79 -6.18
CA GLN A 68 14.54 5.39 -5.02
C GLN A 68 13.09 5.04 -5.39
N GLN A 69 12.62 5.40 -6.59
CA GLN A 69 11.20 5.30 -6.94
C GLN A 69 10.67 3.86 -6.88
N ALA A 70 11.47 2.86 -7.27
CA ALA A 70 11.04 1.47 -7.23
C ALA A 70 10.82 0.96 -5.79
N GLU A 71 11.83 1.14 -4.93
CA GLU A 71 11.79 0.65 -3.55
C GLU A 71 10.79 1.44 -2.70
N GLU A 72 10.89 2.78 -2.71
CA GLU A 72 10.01 3.65 -1.93
C GLU A 72 8.59 3.65 -2.49
N GLY A 73 8.42 3.54 -3.80
CA GLY A 73 7.10 3.41 -4.42
C GLY A 73 6.35 2.18 -3.95
N LEU A 74 7.01 1.02 -3.84
CA LEU A 74 6.39 -0.18 -3.29
C LEU A 74 6.10 -0.06 -1.80
N ARG A 75 6.99 0.59 -1.03
CA ARG A 75 6.75 0.88 0.39
C ARG A 75 5.52 1.75 0.59
N LEU A 76 5.43 2.85 -0.16
CA LEU A 76 4.32 3.80 -0.11
C LEU A 76 3.01 3.17 -0.56
N ALA A 77 3.01 2.37 -1.64
CA ALA A 77 1.82 1.67 -2.12
C ALA A 77 1.23 0.75 -1.04
N ARG A 78 2.09 -0.05 -0.37
CA ARG A 78 1.67 -0.94 0.73
C ARG A 78 1.11 -0.17 1.93
N ARG A 79 1.71 0.95 2.28
CA ARG A 79 1.21 1.81 3.37
C ARG A 79 -0.13 2.44 3.02
N LEU A 80 -0.27 2.94 1.79
CA LEU A 80 -1.51 3.58 1.33
C LEU A 80 -2.67 2.59 1.31
N VAL A 81 -2.49 1.39 0.72
CA VAL A 81 -3.57 0.40 0.67
C VAL A 81 -4.00 -0.03 2.08
N PHE A 82 -3.04 -0.22 3.00
CA PHE A 82 -3.34 -0.53 4.40
C PHE A 82 -4.19 0.54 5.08
N VAL A 83 -3.85 1.82 4.86
CA VAL A 83 -4.61 2.95 5.40
C VAL A 83 -6.01 3.01 4.77
N MET A 84 -6.10 2.87 3.43
CA MET A 84 -7.36 2.91 2.70
C MET A 84 -8.31 1.80 3.17
N ASP A 85 -7.85 0.56 3.28
CA ASP A 85 -8.66 -0.58 3.74
C ASP A 85 -9.28 -0.34 5.12
N ARG A 86 -8.60 0.45 5.97
CA ARG A 86 -9.04 0.72 7.34
C ARG A 86 -9.93 1.95 7.45
N MET A 87 -9.64 2.98 6.68
CA MET A 87 -10.17 4.33 6.91
C MET A 87 -11.07 4.84 5.79
N LEU A 88 -11.01 4.25 4.60
CA LEU A 88 -11.68 4.78 3.42
C LEU A 88 -12.66 3.76 2.86
N TRP A 89 -13.94 4.04 3.01
CA TRP A 89 -14.99 3.31 2.30
C TRP A 89 -15.15 3.89 0.90
N LEU A 90 -14.61 3.20 -0.10
CA LEU A 90 -14.69 3.64 -1.50
C LEU A 90 -16.11 3.47 -2.05
N ASP A 91 -16.72 4.56 -2.45
CA ASP A 91 -17.93 4.54 -3.25
C ASP A 91 -17.57 4.53 -4.74
N TYR A 92 -17.43 3.33 -5.29
CA TYR A 92 -17.12 3.13 -6.71
C TYR A 92 -18.15 3.75 -7.66
N SER A 93 -19.37 4.05 -7.20
CA SER A 93 -20.35 4.71 -8.05
C SER A 93 -20.02 6.18 -8.33
N ASN A 94 -19.20 6.82 -7.48
CA ASN A 94 -18.80 8.21 -7.61
C ASN A 94 -17.46 8.42 -8.31
N ILE A 95 -16.66 7.36 -8.51
CA ILE A 95 -15.36 7.47 -9.20
C ILE A 95 -15.60 7.50 -10.70
N SER A 96 -15.01 8.48 -11.42
CA SER A 96 -15.26 8.62 -12.85
C SER A 96 -14.73 7.43 -13.65
N GLN A 97 -15.57 6.94 -14.56
CA GLN A 97 -15.22 5.92 -15.56
C GLN A 97 -14.76 6.53 -16.88
N LYS A 98 -14.68 7.86 -16.96
CA LYS A 98 -14.30 8.58 -18.19
C LYS A 98 -12.82 8.98 -18.14
N PRO A 99 -12.09 8.93 -19.28
CA PRO A 99 -10.70 9.38 -19.32
C PRO A 99 -10.50 10.85 -18.94
N GLU A 100 -11.54 11.67 -19.14
CA GLU A 100 -11.54 13.09 -18.79
C GLU A 100 -11.68 13.36 -17.28
N GLY A 101 -12.08 12.36 -16.49
CA GLY A 101 -12.31 12.52 -15.04
C GLY A 101 -13.73 12.99 -14.72
N ASP A 102 -13.90 13.58 -13.54
CA ASP A 102 -15.13 14.29 -13.18
C ASP A 102 -15.22 15.60 -13.99
N PRO A 103 -16.33 15.88 -14.69
CA PRO A 103 -16.54 17.17 -15.35
C PRO A 103 -16.42 18.40 -14.42
N ALA A 104 -16.68 18.23 -13.12
CA ALA A 104 -16.56 19.31 -12.13
C ALA A 104 -15.09 19.63 -11.80
N ASP A 105 -14.20 18.63 -11.83
CA ASP A 105 -12.76 18.79 -11.67
C ASP A 105 -12.01 17.88 -12.66
N PRO A 106 -11.62 18.39 -13.84
CA PRO A 106 -10.98 17.58 -14.88
C PRO A 106 -9.52 17.23 -14.56
N VAL A 107 -8.97 17.75 -13.45
CA VAL A 107 -7.59 17.52 -13.03
C VAL A 107 -7.54 16.50 -11.89
N TYR A 108 -8.50 16.52 -10.98
CA TYR A 108 -8.54 15.65 -9.81
C TYR A 108 -9.83 14.83 -9.73
N ASP A 109 -9.71 13.61 -9.22
CA ASP A 109 -10.86 12.76 -8.88
C ASP A 109 -10.67 12.29 -7.43
N SER A 110 -11.54 12.73 -6.52
CA SER A 110 -11.44 12.44 -5.09
C SER A 110 -12.04 11.07 -4.80
N LEU A 111 -11.25 10.22 -4.14
CA LEU A 111 -11.68 8.92 -3.64
C LEU A 111 -12.25 9.02 -2.21
N GLY A 112 -12.13 10.20 -1.59
CA GLY A 112 -12.64 10.53 -0.27
C GLY A 112 -11.56 10.99 0.70
N GLN A 113 -12.00 11.40 1.89
CA GLN A 113 -11.14 12.04 2.88
C GLN A 113 -10.87 11.14 4.07
N ILE A 114 -9.61 11.11 4.50
CA ILE A 114 -9.20 10.41 5.71
C ILE A 114 -8.93 11.46 6.80
N PRO A 115 -9.65 11.40 7.94
CA PRO A 115 -9.43 12.33 9.03
C PRO A 115 -8.02 12.17 9.61
N LEU A 116 -7.48 13.25 10.16
CA LEU A 116 -6.27 13.26 10.97
C LEU A 116 -6.55 14.08 12.24
N PRO A 117 -5.72 13.97 13.30
CA PRO A 117 -5.89 14.80 14.50
C PRO A 117 -5.91 16.32 14.22
N ARG A 118 -5.30 16.75 13.11
CA ARG A 118 -5.26 18.15 12.65
C ARG A 118 -5.76 18.28 11.21
N GLY A 119 -7.04 18.00 11.00
CA GLY A 119 -7.71 18.18 9.71
C GLY A 119 -8.05 16.86 9.02
N ALA A 120 -8.04 16.85 7.70
CA ALA A 120 -8.25 15.65 6.90
C ALA A 120 -7.35 15.70 5.66
N VAL A 121 -6.98 14.52 5.15
CA VAL A 121 -6.26 14.37 3.89
C VAL A 121 -7.25 13.86 2.85
N ASP A 122 -7.34 14.57 1.74
CA ASP A 122 -8.09 14.11 0.57
C ASP A 122 -7.24 13.09 -0.21
N ILE A 123 -7.75 11.87 -0.32
CA ILE A 123 -7.15 10.80 -1.11
C ILE A 123 -7.69 10.95 -2.51
N ARG A 124 -6.86 11.42 -3.44
CA ARG A 124 -7.31 11.80 -4.77
C ARG A 124 -6.34 11.36 -5.86
N LEU A 125 -6.92 11.07 -7.01
CA LEU A 125 -6.20 10.84 -8.25
C LEU A 125 -5.99 12.18 -8.96
N GLN A 126 -4.91 12.26 -9.73
CA GLN A 126 -4.54 13.40 -10.54
C GLN A 126 -4.32 12.96 -11.97
N ARG A 127 -4.86 13.73 -12.91
CA ARG A 127 -4.65 13.56 -14.34
C ARG A 127 -3.33 14.17 -14.76
N MET A 128 -2.45 13.35 -15.31
CA MET A 128 -1.12 13.71 -15.77
C MET A 128 -1.05 13.63 -17.29
N ALA A 129 -0.67 14.72 -17.94
CA ALA A 129 -0.42 14.74 -19.37
C ALA A 129 0.89 14.00 -19.70
N ARG A 130 0.88 13.26 -20.81
CA ARG A 130 1.98 12.39 -21.24
C ARG A 130 1.91 12.24 -22.77
N PRO A 131 3.04 12.03 -23.46
CA PRO A 131 3.08 12.03 -24.94
C PRO A 131 2.12 11.02 -25.58
N GLU A 132 1.99 9.82 -25.00
CA GLU A 132 1.12 8.75 -25.46
C GLU A 132 -0.35 8.86 -25.02
N GLY A 133 -0.68 9.87 -24.21
CA GLY A 133 -2.03 10.11 -23.69
C GLY A 133 -2.04 10.40 -22.20
N ALA A 134 -3.04 11.14 -21.74
CA ALA A 134 -3.19 11.45 -20.32
C ALA A 134 -3.44 10.18 -19.49
N VAL A 135 -2.83 10.12 -18.31
CA VAL A 135 -2.96 9.00 -17.36
C VAL A 135 -3.35 9.52 -15.98
N TRP A 136 -4.00 8.69 -15.19
CA TRP A 136 -4.37 8.97 -13.82
C TRP A 136 -3.42 8.27 -12.85
N VAL A 137 -3.02 8.97 -11.79
CA VAL A 137 -2.20 8.43 -10.69
C VAL A 137 -2.65 9.04 -9.37
N PHE A 138 -2.38 8.40 -8.25
CA PHE A 138 -2.52 9.04 -6.94
C PHE A 138 -1.67 10.31 -6.90
N SER A 139 -2.32 11.42 -6.56
CA SER A 139 -1.72 12.75 -6.59
C SER A 139 -0.48 12.82 -5.71
N GLU A 140 0.47 13.70 -6.05
CA GLU A 140 1.69 13.88 -5.25
C GLU A 140 1.34 14.26 -3.79
N ASP A 141 0.29 15.06 -3.58
CA ASP A 141 -0.20 15.41 -2.25
C ASP A 141 -0.65 14.18 -1.45
N THR A 142 -1.43 13.30 -2.08
CA THR A 142 -1.83 12.03 -1.47
C THR A 142 -0.61 11.18 -1.14
N VAL A 143 0.35 11.06 -2.06
CA VAL A 143 1.56 10.24 -1.86
C VAL A 143 2.41 10.76 -0.72
N ARG A 144 2.63 12.08 -0.63
CA ARG A 144 3.39 12.71 0.46
C ARG A 144 2.70 12.56 1.82
N ALA A 145 1.38 12.46 1.85
CA ALA A 145 0.62 12.26 3.07
C ALA A 145 0.63 10.83 3.61
N ILE A 146 1.00 9.83 2.79
CA ILE A 146 0.96 8.40 3.14
C ILE A 146 1.66 8.11 4.46
N ASP A 147 2.88 8.61 4.65
CA ASP A 147 3.67 8.28 5.84
C ASP A 147 3.07 8.89 7.11
N THR A 148 2.47 10.08 7.00
CA THR A 148 1.72 10.71 8.10
C THR A 148 0.46 9.91 8.44
N LEU A 149 -0.30 9.50 7.43
CA LEU A 149 -1.50 8.68 7.62
C LEU A 149 -1.14 7.33 8.24
N PHE A 150 -0.08 6.69 7.76
CA PHE A 150 0.37 5.40 8.25
C PHE A 150 0.93 5.49 9.68
N ALA A 151 1.56 6.60 10.07
CA ALA A 151 1.97 6.81 11.46
C ALA A 151 0.78 6.82 12.44
N VAL A 152 -0.39 7.28 12.00
CA VAL A 152 -1.62 7.35 12.82
C VAL A 152 -2.43 6.05 12.76
N TYR A 153 -2.60 5.48 11.57
CA TYR A 153 -3.53 4.36 11.33
C TYR A 153 -2.86 3.02 11.04
N GLY A 154 -1.57 3.03 10.75
CA GLY A 154 -0.74 1.87 10.44
C GLY A 154 -0.44 0.99 11.65
N SER A 155 0.40 -0.01 11.43
CA SER A 155 0.88 -0.91 12.48
C SER A 155 2.41 -0.97 12.49
N PRO A 156 3.07 -0.45 13.53
CA PRO A 156 4.53 -0.51 13.66
C PRO A 156 5.11 -1.92 13.68
N VAL A 157 4.29 -2.92 14.03
CA VAL A 157 4.69 -4.33 14.08
C VAL A 157 4.84 -4.89 12.67
N LEU A 158 3.91 -4.57 11.77
CA LEU A 158 3.90 -5.05 10.39
C LEU A 158 5.13 -4.56 9.61
N GLU A 159 5.67 -3.38 9.93
CA GLU A 159 6.87 -2.85 9.28
C GLU A 159 8.18 -3.52 9.70
N LYS A 160 8.22 -4.06 10.93
CA LYS A 160 9.42 -4.72 11.47
C LYS A 160 9.55 -6.17 11.02
N LEU A 161 8.50 -6.72 10.42
CA LEU A 161 8.48 -8.10 9.96
C LEU A 161 9.31 -8.24 8.66
N PRO A 162 10.15 -9.29 8.54
CA PRO A 162 10.91 -9.54 7.33
C PRO A 162 10.01 -9.59 6.08
N PRO A 163 10.43 -9.02 4.94
CA PRO A 163 9.66 -9.04 3.69
C PRO A 163 9.19 -10.45 3.29
N LEU A 164 10.02 -11.46 3.57
CA LEU A 164 9.77 -12.88 3.34
C LEU A 164 8.44 -13.37 3.91
N LEU A 165 7.95 -12.78 5.02
CA LEU A 165 6.69 -13.15 5.65
C LEU A 165 5.45 -12.69 4.88
N PHE A 166 5.67 -11.92 3.82
CA PHE A 166 4.65 -11.26 3.02
C PHE A 166 4.72 -11.58 1.52
N VAL A 167 5.75 -12.30 1.06
CA VAL A 167 6.02 -12.49 -0.38
C VAL A 167 4.99 -13.40 -1.05
N ARG A 168 4.47 -14.39 -0.32
CA ARG A 168 3.46 -15.31 -0.84
C ARG A 168 2.42 -15.65 0.21
N PRO A 169 1.13 -15.38 -0.03
CA PRO A 169 0.08 -15.96 0.77
C PRO A 169 0.13 -17.49 0.60
N VAL A 170 -0.05 -18.20 1.71
CA VAL A 170 -0.28 -19.64 1.72
C VAL A 170 -1.78 -19.81 1.90
N TRP A 171 -2.44 -20.23 0.83
CA TRP A 171 -3.90 -20.20 0.69
C TRP A 171 -4.46 -18.77 0.72
N VAL A 172 -5.17 -18.40 1.80
CA VAL A 172 -5.81 -17.09 1.97
C VAL A 172 -5.01 -16.21 2.92
N LEU A 173 -4.05 -16.77 3.67
CA LEU A 173 -3.34 -16.09 4.74
C LEU A 173 -1.85 -15.88 4.42
N GLU A 174 -1.31 -14.75 4.84
CA GLU A 174 0.13 -14.47 4.78
C GLU A 174 0.89 -15.28 5.84
N LEU A 175 2.19 -15.54 5.61
CA LEU A 175 3.00 -16.39 6.50
C LEU A 175 3.05 -15.88 7.94
N TRP A 176 3.06 -14.56 8.16
CA TRP A 176 3.02 -14.02 9.53
C TRP A 176 1.70 -14.30 10.24
N GLN A 177 0.57 -14.41 9.52
CA GLN A 177 -0.72 -14.76 10.10
C GLN A 177 -0.71 -16.21 10.56
N TRP A 178 -0.10 -17.11 9.76
CA TRP A 178 0.14 -18.49 10.17
C TRP A 178 1.02 -18.57 11.42
N LEU A 179 2.09 -17.78 11.51
CA LEU A 179 2.90 -17.68 12.72
C LEU A 179 2.09 -17.17 13.91
N GLY A 180 1.27 -16.14 13.72
CA GLY A 180 0.38 -15.60 14.75
C GLY A 180 -0.62 -16.63 15.27
N LEU A 181 -1.25 -17.38 14.37
CA LEU A 181 -2.15 -18.49 14.72
C LEU A 181 -1.41 -19.61 15.46
N GLY A 182 -0.21 -19.97 15.01
CA GLY A 182 0.64 -20.95 15.69
C GLY A 182 0.97 -20.53 17.13
N VAL A 183 1.38 -19.28 17.33
CA VAL A 183 1.65 -18.71 18.67
C VAL A 183 0.38 -18.73 19.53
N LEU A 184 -0.77 -18.35 18.97
CA LEU A 184 -2.04 -18.36 19.67
C LEU A 184 -2.44 -19.78 20.12
N LEU A 185 -2.27 -20.78 19.25
CA LEU A 185 -2.54 -22.18 19.58
C LEU A 185 -1.63 -22.69 20.70
N VAL A 186 -0.33 -22.37 20.65
CA VAL A 186 0.62 -22.72 21.71
C VAL A 186 0.25 -22.04 23.03
N ALA A 187 -0.11 -20.75 22.99
CA ALA A 187 -0.54 -20.01 24.18
C ALA A 187 -1.81 -20.60 24.80
N ALA A 188 -2.81 -20.94 23.97
CA ALA A 188 -4.04 -21.58 24.42
C ALA A 188 -3.77 -22.96 25.05
N TRP A 189 -2.88 -23.75 24.45
CA TRP A 189 -2.46 -25.05 25.00
C TRP A 189 -1.77 -24.90 26.37
N LEU A 190 -0.82 -23.97 26.49
CA LEU A 190 -0.13 -23.68 27.76
C LEU A 190 -1.11 -23.20 28.84
N ALA A 191 -2.06 -22.34 28.48
CA ALA A 191 -3.11 -21.88 29.39
C ALA A 191 -3.98 -23.05 29.87
N GLY A 192 -4.38 -23.95 28.98
CA GLY A 192 -5.11 -25.17 29.34
C GLY A 192 -4.34 -26.05 30.32
N ARG A 193 -3.04 -26.26 30.06
CA ARG A 193 -2.14 -27.02 30.96
C ARG A 193 -2.02 -26.37 32.34
N LEU A 194 -1.98 -25.05 32.40
CA LEU A 194 -1.93 -24.31 33.66
C LEU A 194 -3.23 -24.49 34.46
N VAL A 195 -4.39 -24.33 33.80
CA VAL A 195 -5.70 -24.52 34.43
C VAL A 195 -5.85 -25.93 34.98
N GLU A 196 -5.50 -26.96 34.20
CA GLU A 196 -5.50 -28.35 34.65
C GLU A 196 -4.61 -28.55 35.87
N ALA A 197 -3.37 -28.03 35.85
CA ALA A 197 -2.44 -28.16 36.97
C ALA A 197 -2.97 -27.48 38.25
N VAL A 198 -3.64 -26.33 38.12
CA VAL A 198 -4.29 -25.64 39.24
C VAL A 198 -5.47 -26.45 39.77
N ALA A 199 -6.34 -26.94 38.90
CA ALA A 199 -7.50 -27.74 39.28
C ALA A 199 -7.10 -29.02 40.04
N LEU A 200 -6.08 -29.74 39.55
CA LEU A 200 -5.56 -30.93 40.22
C LEU A 200 -4.97 -30.62 41.60
N ARG A 201 -4.22 -29.51 41.74
CA ARG A 201 -3.67 -29.08 43.04
C ARG A 201 -4.74 -28.68 44.04
N VAL A 202 -5.84 -28.08 43.59
CA VAL A 202 -6.97 -27.72 44.47
C VAL A 202 -7.74 -28.98 44.87
N GLY A 203 -8.03 -29.88 43.93
CA GLY A 203 -8.72 -31.14 44.20
C GLY A 203 -7.96 -32.09 45.13
N SER A 204 -6.63 -32.17 44.99
CA SER A 204 -5.79 -32.99 45.88
C SER A 204 -5.74 -32.46 47.31
N ARG A 205 -5.97 -31.16 47.52
CA ARG A 205 -6.07 -30.55 48.86
C ARG A 205 -7.44 -30.79 49.51
N ALA A 206 -8.51 -30.81 48.73
CA ALA A 206 -9.86 -31.05 49.24
C ALA A 206 -10.08 -32.50 49.69
N THR A 207 -9.46 -33.46 48.99
CA THR A 207 -9.55 -34.90 49.33
C THR A 207 -8.77 -35.29 50.59
N GLY A 208 -7.78 -34.50 51.01
CA GLY A 208 -7.07 -34.71 52.27
C GLY A 208 -7.86 -34.34 53.53
N ILE A 209 -8.94 -33.56 53.40
CA ILE A 209 -9.75 -33.09 54.54
C ILE A 209 -10.85 -34.09 54.93
N THR A 210 -11.27 -34.97 54.01
CA THR A 210 -12.35 -35.95 54.25
C THR A 210 -11.90 -37.30 54.79
N GLN A 211 -10.60 -37.62 54.81
CA GLN A 211 -10.09 -38.88 55.38
C GLN A 211 -9.73 -38.82 56.88
N SER A 212 -9.89 -37.67 57.54
CA SER A 212 -9.51 -37.47 58.95
C SER A 212 -10.68 -37.48 59.95
N GLY A 213 -11.84 -38.05 59.59
CA GLY A 213 -13.00 -38.24 60.48
C GLY A 213 -13.38 -39.70 60.58
#